data_AF-A0A813GP26-F1
#
_entry.id   AF-A0A813GP26-F1
#
_cell.length_a   1.000
_cell.length_b   1.000
_cell.length_c   1.000
_cell.angle_alpha   90.00
_cell.angle_beta   90.00
_cell.angle_gamma   90.00
#
_symmetry.space_group_name_H-M   'P 1'
#
loop_
_entity.id
_entity.type
_entity.pdbx_description
1 polymer ?
#
loop_
_entity_poly.entity_id
_entity_poly.type
_entity_poly.pdbx_seq_one_letter_code
_entity_poly.pdbx_strand_id
1 'polypeptide(L)'
;MTAANCSNQLLQTWPHTGFHYDPATKVKSIRIFKPWAHEWPEEHRAEAWKSLVTYIRNNNVKVLLGTSIGCNEDMDRKTWEWAKELLQMMGPEHLMGLAIGNELEMFHIFTKELNVDAQCLKKLWEGDYAWSWFKQVVSEFDAMGYASTPITSIFGGLALGGNTSFFYDTPQARVNTFLSKAVSEYKMRYVFTFNFYPYFDPHLDMDDHTEDQCTGSLAYSLCWEPNCNLPETTAVARKK
;
A
#
# COMPACT_ATOMS: atom_id res chain seq x y z
N MET A 1 17.09 -4.19 6.23
CA MET A 1 16.77 -4.52 7.65
C MET A 1 15.30 -4.91 7.70
N THR A 2 14.97 -6.12 8.15
CA THR A 2 13.59 -6.64 8.13
C THR A 2 13.02 -6.72 9.54
N ALA A 3 11.69 -6.67 9.64
CA ALA A 3 11.01 -6.86 10.93
C ALA A 3 11.35 -8.22 11.57
N ALA A 4 11.70 -9.24 10.78
CA ALA A 4 12.10 -10.55 11.30
C ALA A 4 13.30 -10.50 12.27
N ASN A 5 14.30 -9.65 12.01
CA ASN A 5 15.54 -9.61 12.79
C ASN A 5 15.68 -8.36 13.67
N CYS A 6 14.83 -7.35 13.46
CA CYS A 6 14.92 -6.05 14.14
C CYS A 6 13.53 -5.56 14.60
N SER A 7 12.64 -6.47 14.98
CA SER A 7 11.27 -6.15 15.41
C SER A 7 11.19 -5.17 16.59
N ASN A 8 12.25 -5.08 17.40
CA ASN A 8 12.39 -4.17 18.53
C ASN A 8 13.06 -2.83 18.18
N GLN A 9 13.44 -2.60 16.93
CA GLN A 9 14.13 -1.38 16.48
C GLN A 9 13.23 -0.46 15.65
N LEU A 10 11.92 -0.48 15.90
CA LEU A 10 10.99 0.43 15.24
C LEU A 10 11.25 1.88 15.68
N LEU A 11 11.42 2.75 14.70
CA LEU A 11 11.65 4.18 14.92
C LEU A 11 10.45 4.81 15.63
N GLN A 12 10.69 5.45 16.78
CA GLN A 12 9.64 6.18 17.50
C GLN A 12 9.38 7.58 16.94
N THR A 13 10.37 8.15 16.26
CA THR A 13 10.31 9.49 15.67
C THR A 13 10.80 9.45 14.23
N TRP A 14 10.26 10.35 13.41
CA TRP A 14 10.72 10.53 12.05
C TRP A 14 12.13 11.11 12.04
N PRO A 15 13.09 10.47 11.35
CA PRO A 15 14.44 11.02 11.20
C PRO A 15 14.39 12.44 10.67
N HIS A 16 15.31 13.30 11.12
CA HIS A 16 15.45 14.67 10.62
C HIS A 16 14.20 15.57 10.81
N THR A 17 13.33 15.26 11.77
CA THR A 17 12.18 16.13 12.11
C THR A 17 12.35 16.92 13.41
N GLY A 18 13.47 16.74 14.12
CA GLY A 18 13.81 17.54 15.30
C GLY A 18 15.06 18.38 15.00
N PHE A 19 14.88 19.63 14.60
CA PHE A 19 15.95 20.60 14.42
C PHE A 19 15.67 21.87 15.22
N HIS A 20 16.72 22.52 15.70
CA HIS A 20 16.74 23.89 16.25
C HIS A 20 15.51 24.28 17.10
N TYR A 21 15.26 23.58 18.21
CA TYR A 21 14.22 23.83 19.24
C TYR A 21 12.87 23.10 19.09
N ASP A 22 12.61 22.34 18.01
CA ASP A 22 11.40 21.51 17.89
C ASP A 22 11.68 20.04 18.30
N PRO A 23 10.90 19.42 19.21
CA PRO A 23 10.98 17.99 19.45
C PRO A 23 10.73 17.18 18.17
N ALA A 24 11.50 16.10 17.97
CA ALA A 24 11.32 15.22 16.83
C ALA A 24 9.87 14.71 16.73
N THR A 25 9.33 14.72 15.52
CA THR A 25 7.96 14.31 15.24
C THR A 25 7.80 12.81 15.50
N LYS A 26 6.91 12.47 16.43
CA LYS A 26 6.60 11.06 16.73
C LYS A 26 5.88 10.38 15.56
N VAL A 27 6.17 9.11 15.33
CA VAL A 27 5.43 8.28 14.39
C VAL A 27 4.00 8.09 14.91
N LYS A 28 3.01 8.47 14.11
CA LYS A 28 1.57 8.36 14.45
C LYS A 28 0.87 7.22 13.73
N SER A 29 1.38 6.84 12.58
CA SER A 29 0.85 5.74 11.78
C SER A 29 1.96 4.97 11.09
N ILE A 30 1.69 3.68 10.84
CA ILE A 30 2.54 2.81 10.03
C ILE A 30 1.67 2.08 9.01
N ARG A 31 2.26 1.77 7.86
CA ARG A 31 1.69 0.86 6.88
C ARG A 31 2.47 -0.45 6.92
N ILE A 32 1.75 -1.54 7.13
CA ILE A 32 2.31 -2.89 7.04
C ILE A 32 1.88 -3.45 5.69
N PHE A 33 2.84 -3.74 4.82
CA PHE A 33 2.52 -4.20 3.46
C PHE A 33 1.89 -5.59 3.43
N LYS A 34 2.45 -6.49 4.23
CA LYS A 34 2.00 -7.85 4.45
C LYS A 34 2.30 -8.23 5.91
N PRO A 35 1.47 -9.03 6.57
CA PRO A 35 1.66 -9.41 7.97
C PRO A 35 2.97 -10.20 8.17
N TRP A 36 3.37 -10.98 7.17
CA TRP A 36 4.63 -11.71 7.15
C TRP A 36 5.05 -11.97 5.70
N ALA A 37 6.36 -12.11 5.48
CA ALA A 37 6.89 -12.50 4.18
C ALA A 37 7.17 -14.01 4.17
N HIS A 38 6.77 -14.71 3.13
CA HIS A 38 6.86 -16.17 3.10
C HIS A 38 8.31 -16.70 3.06
N GLU A 39 9.22 -15.86 2.58
CA GLU A 39 10.65 -16.09 2.58
C GLU A 39 11.31 -15.90 3.97
N TRP A 40 10.58 -15.39 4.96
CA TRP A 40 11.09 -15.23 6.33
C TRP A 40 10.77 -16.46 7.19
N PRO A 41 11.67 -16.89 8.10
CA PRO A 41 11.44 -18.06 8.94
C PRO A 41 10.20 -17.89 9.84
N GLU A 42 9.26 -18.81 9.75
CA GLU A 42 7.97 -18.69 10.44
C GLU A 42 8.08 -18.68 11.96
N GLU A 43 9.11 -19.33 12.51
CA GLU A 43 9.40 -19.40 13.94
C GLU A 43 9.66 -18.01 14.57
N HIS A 44 10.09 -17.03 13.78
CA HIS A 44 10.33 -15.66 14.25
C HIS A 44 9.07 -14.78 14.22
N ARG A 45 7.99 -15.23 13.57
CA ARG A 45 6.79 -14.43 13.32
C ARG A 45 6.11 -13.97 14.61
N ALA A 46 5.89 -14.90 15.54
CA ALA A 46 5.17 -14.63 16.78
C ALA A 46 5.90 -13.60 17.66
N GLU A 47 7.23 -13.72 17.78
CA GLU A 47 8.05 -12.77 18.53
C GLU A 47 8.06 -11.40 17.84
N ALA A 48 8.25 -11.36 16.52
CA ALA A 48 8.25 -10.12 15.76
C ALA A 48 6.92 -9.37 15.88
N TRP A 49 5.79 -10.07 15.78
CA TRP A 49 4.46 -9.49 15.98
C TRP A 49 4.23 -9.02 17.40
N LYS A 50 4.69 -9.76 18.42
CA LYS A 50 4.60 -9.32 19.82
C LYS A 50 5.34 -8.00 20.04
N SER A 51 6.56 -7.87 19.51
CA SER A 51 7.34 -6.64 19.58
C SER A 51 6.65 -5.48 18.86
N LEU A 52 6.12 -5.74 17.65
CA LEU A 52 5.36 -4.76 16.88
C LEU A 52 4.11 -4.27 17.62
N VAL A 53 3.28 -5.19 18.14
CA VAL A 53 2.06 -4.86 18.90
C VAL A 53 2.39 -4.09 20.18
N THR A 54 3.47 -4.46 20.86
CA THR A 54 3.96 -3.71 22.04
C THR A 54 4.32 -2.28 21.66
N TYR A 55 5.07 -2.09 20.57
CA TYR A 55 5.40 -0.78 20.04
C TYR A 55 4.15 0.04 19.69
N ILE A 56 3.19 -0.57 18.98
CA ILE A 56 1.94 0.08 18.56
C ILE A 56 1.15 0.59 19.78
N ARG A 57 0.97 -0.26 20.79
CA ARG A 57 0.24 0.07 22.02
C ARG A 57 0.93 1.16 22.81
N ASN A 58 2.24 1.03 23.05
CA ASN A 58 3.00 1.99 23.84
C ASN A 58 3.04 3.39 23.22
N ASN A 59 2.93 3.49 21.90
CA ASN A 59 3.03 4.76 21.17
C ASN A 59 1.68 5.24 20.60
N ASN A 60 0.59 4.50 20.82
CA ASN A 60 -0.74 4.74 20.26
C ASN A 60 -0.69 4.95 18.73
N VAL A 61 0.03 4.07 18.04
CA VAL A 61 0.20 4.12 16.58
C VAL A 61 -1.04 3.55 15.89
N LYS A 62 -1.43 4.15 14.76
CA LYS A 62 -2.48 3.64 13.87
C LYS A 62 -1.90 2.84 12.71
N VAL A 63 -2.50 1.70 12.37
CA VAL A 63 -1.94 0.76 11.40
C VAL A 63 -2.83 0.63 10.18
N LEU A 64 -2.29 0.87 8.98
CA LEU A 64 -2.87 0.34 7.75
C LEU A 64 -2.28 -1.05 7.52
N LEU A 65 -3.08 -2.09 7.76
CA LEU A 65 -2.64 -3.47 7.58
C LEU A 65 -2.92 -3.92 6.15
N GLY A 66 -1.90 -4.42 5.46
CA GLY A 66 -1.99 -4.98 4.13
C GLY A 66 -2.10 -6.50 4.15
N THR A 67 -2.85 -7.05 3.19
CA THR A 67 -2.82 -8.46 2.80
C THR A 67 -2.66 -8.58 1.29
N SER A 68 -2.04 -9.66 0.84
CA SER A 68 -1.66 -9.86 -0.56
C SER A 68 -2.84 -10.27 -1.44
N ILE A 69 -2.74 -9.88 -2.71
CA ILE A 69 -3.39 -10.53 -3.84
C ILE A 69 -2.27 -10.83 -4.83
N GLY A 70 -2.16 -12.07 -5.28
CA GLY A 70 -1.09 -12.52 -6.13
C GLY A 70 -1.56 -13.51 -7.21
N CYS A 71 -0.59 -14.27 -7.73
CA CYS A 71 -0.82 -15.36 -8.67
C CYS A 71 -0.95 -16.73 -8.00
N ASN A 72 -0.81 -16.79 -6.67
CA ASN A 72 -0.83 -18.02 -5.90
C ASN A 72 -1.86 -17.90 -4.78
N GLU A 73 -3.04 -18.48 -5.01
CA GLU A 73 -4.18 -18.36 -4.10
C GLU A 73 -3.91 -18.96 -2.72
N ASP A 74 -3.09 -20.00 -2.62
CA ASP A 74 -2.75 -20.61 -1.34
C ASP A 74 -1.87 -19.67 -0.51
N MET A 75 -1.02 -18.90 -1.18
CA MET A 75 -0.19 -17.88 -0.53
C MET A 75 -1.00 -16.65 -0.13
N ASP A 76 -1.97 -16.25 -0.96
CA ASP A 76 -2.92 -15.19 -0.61
C ASP A 76 -3.76 -15.59 0.62
N ARG A 77 -4.25 -16.84 0.65
CA ARG A 77 -4.96 -17.42 1.80
C ARG A 77 -4.09 -17.47 3.05
N LYS A 78 -2.86 -17.96 2.93
CA LYS A 78 -1.92 -18.02 4.06
C LYS A 78 -1.59 -16.63 4.60
N THR A 79 -1.38 -15.66 3.72
CA THR A 79 -1.17 -14.26 4.11
C THR A 79 -2.38 -13.70 4.84
N TRP A 80 -3.60 -14.04 4.40
CA TRP A 80 -4.81 -13.62 5.07
C TRP A 80 -4.98 -14.26 6.45
N GLU A 81 -4.70 -15.55 6.62
CA GLU A 81 -4.68 -16.17 7.96
C GLU A 81 -3.71 -15.46 8.91
N TRP A 82 -2.52 -15.14 8.43
CA TRP A 82 -1.55 -14.37 9.20
C TRP A 82 -2.02 -12.95 9.52
N ALA A 83 -2.74 -12.29 8.61
CA ALA A 83 -3.34 -11.00 8.88
C ALA A 83 -4.39 -11.11 10.00
N LYS A 84 -5.21 -12.16 10.00
CA LYS A 84 -6.21 -12.42 11.05
C LYS A 84 -5.57 -12.62 12.41
N GLU A 85 -4.49 -13.40 12.50
CA GLU A 85 -3.71 -13.56 13.74
C GLU A 85 -3.19 -12.20 14.26
N LEU A 86 -2.57 -11.41 13.38
CA LEU A 86 -2.02 -10.10 13.77
C LEU A 86 -3.13 -9.11 14.17
N LEU A 87 -4.28 -9.11 13.49
CA LEU A 87 -5.46 -8.30 13.85
C LEU A 87 -5.95 -8.63 15.26
N GLN A 88 -6.05 -9.92 15.60
CA GLN A 88 -6.44 -10.37 16.94
C GLN A 88 -5.45 -9.92 18.01
N MET A 89 -4.14 -10.00 17.72
CA MET A 89 -3.11 -9.54 18.65
C MET A 89 -3.14 -8.02 18.87
N MET A 90 -3.34 -7.26 17.79
CA MET A 90 -3.28 -5.80 17.79
C MET A 90 -4.51 -5.17 18.45
N GLY A 91 -5.71 -5.63 18.09
CA GLY A 91 -6.98 -5.03 18.51
C GLY A 91 -7.48 -3.92 17.57
N PRO A 92 -8.81 -3.69 17.52
CA PRO A 92 -9.42 -2.71 16.62
C PRO A 92 -9.04 -1.26 16.92
N GLU A 93 -8.68 -0.95 18.17
CA GLU A 93 -8.32 0.39 18.62
C GLU A 93 -7.08 0.94 17.91
N HIS A 94 -6.22 0.09 17.37
CA HIS A 94 -5.00 0.49 16.66
C HIS A 94 -5.10 0.37 15.14
N LEU A 95 -6.19 -0.16 14.61
CA LEU A 95 -6.37 -0.32 13.17
C LEU A 95 -6.90 0.98 12.54
N MET A 96 -6.24 1.43 11.47
CA MET A 96 -6.67 2.56 10.63
C MET A 96 -7.53 2.08 9.46
N GLY A 97 -7.18 0.92 8.89
CA GLY A 97 -7.84 0.36 7.72
C GLY A 97 -7.19 -0.95 7.30
N LEU A 98 -7.87 -1.66 6.40
CA LEU A 98 -7.38 -2.88 5.75
C LEU A 98 -7.11 -2.59 4.26
N ALA A 99 -5.87 -2.81 3.84
CA ALA A 99 -5.46 -2.78 2.44
C ALA A 99 -5.40 -4.21 1.88
N ILE A 100 -6.08 -4.45 0.76
CA ILE A 100 -6.17 -5.77 0.13
C ILE A 100 -5.61 -5.63 -1.28
N GLY A 101 -4.43 -6.20 -1.50
CA GLY A 101 -3.64 -5.99 -2.71
C GLY A 101 -2.85 -4.68 -2.70
N ASN A 102 -1.74 -4.67 -3.42
CA ASN A 102 -0.93 -3.50 -3.69
C ASN A 102 -0.40 -3.54 -5.12
N GLU A 103 -0.60 -2.44 -5.83
CA GLU A 103 -0.08 -2.17 -7.17
C GLU A 103 -0.31 -3.34 -8.14
N LEU A 104 -1.50 -3.96 -8.06
CA LEU A 104 -1.86 -5.10 -8.90
C LEU A 104 -1.80 -4.74 -10.39
N GLU A 105 -2.01 -3.46 -10.73
CA GLU A 105 -1.88 -2.93 -12.07
C GLU A 105 -0.45 -2.99 -12.60
N MET A 106 0.57 -3.03 -11.72
CA MET A 106 1.97 -3.11 -12.14
C MET A 106 2.41 -4.53 -12.49
N PHE A 107 1.60 -5.55 -12.22
CA PHE A 107 1.97 -6.97 -12.45
C PHE A 107 2.31 -7.27 -13.91
N HIS A 108 1.65 -6.59 -14.85
CA HIS A 108 1.92 -6.77 -16.29
C HIS A 108 3.22 -6.09 -16.75
N ILE A 109 3.77 -5.17 -15.96
CA ILE A 109 5.04 -4.50 -16.21
C ILE A 109 6.19 -5.33 -15.62
N PHE A 110 6.03 -5.81 -14.38
CA PHE A 110 7.06 -6.55 -13.63
C PHE A 110 6.87 -8.07 -13.68
N THR A 111 6.50 -8.61 -14.84
CA THR A 111 6.16 -10.03 -15.00
C THR A 111 7.30 -10.97 -14.60
N LYS A 112 8.56 -10.61 -14.89
CA LYS A 112 9.72 -11.45 -14.56
C LYS A 112 10.06 -11.39 -13.08
N GLU A 113 10.09 -10.19 -12.52
CA GLU A 113 10.47 -9.90 -11.14
C GLU A 113 9.44 -10.49 -10.17
N LEU A 114 8.17 -10.49 -10.55
CA LEU A 114 7.06 -11.01 -9.74
C LEU A 114 6.68 -12.46 -10.11
N ASN A 115 7.35 -13.08 -11.08
CA ASN A 115 7.01 -14.40 -11.61
C ASN A 115 5.51 -14.51 -11.99
N VAL A 116 5.01 -13.51 -12.71
CA VAL A 116 3.62 -13.40 -13.17
C VAL A 116 3.57 -13.78 -14.65
N ASP A 117 2.74 -14.77 -14.98
CA ASP A 117 2.48 -15.15 -16.37
C ASP A 117 1.15 -14.55 -16.90
N ALA A 118 0.93 -14.69 -18.21
CA ALA A 118 -0.27 -14.19 -18.87
C ALA A 118 -1.55 -14.88 -18.36
N GLN A 119 -1.47 -16.14 -17.92
CA GLN A 119 -2.61 -16.87 -17.39
C GLN A 119 -3.03 -16.30 -16.03
N CYS A 120 -2.06 -15.96 -15.18
CA CYS A 120 -2.31 -15.26 -13.94
C CYS A 120 -2.97 -13.91 -14.19
N LEU A 121 -2.42 -13.05 -15.05
CA LEU A 121 -3.01 -11.72 -15.33
C LEU A 121 -4.45 -11.85 -15.83
N LYS A 122 -4.68 -12.80 -16.74
CA LYS A 122 -6.02 -13.09 -17.24
C LYS A 122 -6.95 -13.52 -16.11
N LYS A 123 -6.53 -14.41 -15.22
CA LYS A 123 -7.31 -14.86 -14.08
C LYS A 123 -7.57 -13.73 -13.07
N LEU A 124 -6.55 -12.93 -12.77
CA LEU A 124 -6.58 -11.80 -11.85
C LEU A 124 -7.66 -10.80 -12.24
N TRP A 125 -7.66 -10.40 -13.52
CA TRP A 125 -8.50 -9.32 -14.03
C TRP A 125 -9.75 -9.78 -14.78
N GLU A 126 -9.60 -10.70 -15.75
CA GLU A 126 -10.73 -11.20 -16.55
C GLU A 126 -11.49 -12.33 -15.85
N GLY A 127 -10.76 -13.17 -15.11
CA GLY A 127 -11.31 -14.22 -14.27
C GLY A 127 -11.88 -13.72 -12.94
N ASP A 128 -11.89 -12.40 -12.70
CA ASP A 128 -12.45 -11.74 -11.53
C ASP A 128 -11.81 -12.14 -10.19
N TYR A 129 -10.61 -12.75 -10.20
CA TYR A 129 -9.95 -13.20 -8.98
C TYR A 129 -9.63 -12.03 -8.03
N ALA A 130 -9.14 -10.90 -8.54
CA ALA A 130 -8.86 -9.73 -7.70
C ALA A 130 -10.11 -9.25 -6.93
N TRP A 131 -11.26 -9.18 -7.60
CA TRP A 131 -12.50 -8.72 -6.99
C TRP A 131 -13.14 -9.76 -6.07
N SER A 132 -13.19 -11.03 -6.49
CA SER A 132 -13.75 -12.10 -5.68
C SER A 132 -12.95 -12.30 -4.38
N TRP A 133 -11.62 -12.27 -4.46
CA TRP A 133 -10.76 -12.33 -3.28
C TRP A 133 -10.94 -11.11 -2.38
N PHE A 134 -11.00 -9.90 -2.95
CA PHE A 134 -11.27 -8.68 -2.19
C PHE A 134 -12.56 -8.80 -1.37
N LYS A 135 -13.66 -9.23 -2.00
CA LYS A 135 -14.94 -9.43 -1.30
C LYS A 135 -14.87 -10.49 -0.22
N GLN A 136 -14.18 -11.61 -0.49
CA GLN A 136 -14.03 -12.67 0.49
C GLN A 136 -13.31 -12.15 1.75
N VAL A 137 -12.17 -11.48 1.56
CA VAL A 137 -11.40 -10.89 2.67
C VAL A 137 -12.24 -9.88 3.45
N VAL A 138 -12.98 -9.00 2.77
CA VAL A 138 -13.87 -8.04 3.46
C VAL A 138 -14.96 -8.75 4.25
N SER A 139 -15.59 -9.79 3.70
CA SER A 139 -16.63 -10.54 4.40
C SER A 139 -16.09 -11.23 5.66
N GLU A 140 -14.91 -11.85 5.58
CA GLU A 140 -14.27 -12.47 6.75
C GLU A 140 -13.85 -11.41 7.78
N PHE A 141 -13.31 -10.28 7.33
CA PHE A 141 -12.94 -9.14 8.17
C PHE A 141 -14.15 -8.56 8.91
N ASP A 142 -15.31 -8.50 8.25
CA ASP A 142 -16.56 -8.05 8.85
C ASP A 142 -17.07 -9.03 9.90
N ALA A 143 -16.99 -10.33 9.62
CA ALA A 143 -17.34 -11.39 10.56
C ALA A 143 -16.44 -11.37 11.81
N MET A 144 -15.23 -10.82 11.71
CA MET A 144 -14.34 -10.58 12.85
C MET A 144 -14.67 -9.30 13.64
N GLY A 145 -15.70 -8.54 13.26
CA GLY A 145 -16.17 -7.35 13.98
C GLY A 145 -15.63 -6.03 13.42
N TYR A 146 -15.06 -6.01 12.23
CA TYR A 146 -14.44 -4.81 11.64
C TYR A 146 -15.30 -4.11 10.57
N ALA A 147 -16.62 -4.33 10.55
CA ALA A 147 -17.54 -3.82 9.53
C ALA A 147 -17.55 -2.28 9.37
N SER A 148 -17.11 -1.53 10.38
CA SER A 148 -16.97 -0.07 10.32
C SER A 148 -15.58 0.41 9.90
N THR A 149 -14.59 -0.48 9.81
CA THR A 149 -13.21 -0.12 9.49
C THR A 149 -13.06 0.16 7.99
N PRO A 150 -12.40 1.26 7.59
CA PRO A 150 -12.11 1.54 6.19
C PRO A 150 -11.35 0.41 5.49
N ILE A 151 -11.68 0.19 4.22
CA ILE A 151 -11.04 -0.81 3.36
C ILE A 151 -10.52 -0.15 2.09
N THR A 152 -9.47 -0.71 1.50
CA THR A 152 -8.84 -0.16 0.30
C THR A 152 -8.11 -1.23 -0.49
N SER A 153 -7.84 -0.96 -1.76
CA SER A 153 -6.73 -1.58 -2.49
C SER A 153 -5.78 -0.47 -2.88
N ILE A 154 -4.48 -0.72 -2.78
CA ILE A 154 -3.47 0.31 -2.98
C ILE A 154 -3.00 0.26 -4.43
N PHE A 155 -3.07 1.37 -5.14
CA PHE A 155 -2.63 1.49 -6.53
C PHE A 155 -1.44 2.44 -6.65
N GLY A 156 -0.67 2.34 -7.72
CA GLY A 156 0.41 3.26 -8.06
C GLY A 156 -0.05 4.34 -9.03
N GLY A 157 0.90 5.16 -9.50
CA GLY A 157 0.62 6.24 -10.45
C GLY A 157 0.03 5.77 -11.78
N LEU A 158 0.34 4.54 -12.23
CA LEU A 158 -0.20 3.97 -13.46
C LEU A 158 -1.73 3.92 -13.46
N ALA A 159 -2.36 3.69 -12.31
CA ALA A 159 -3.81 3.68 -12.18
C ALA A 159 -4.48 4.99 -12.63
N LEU A 160 -3.74 6.11 -12.63
CA LEU A 160 -4.26 7.42 -13.05
C LEU A 160 -4.17 7.65 -14.57
N GLY A 161 -3.46 6.79 -15.31
CA GLY A 161 -3.21 6.91 -16.75
C GLY A 161 -4.38 6.55 -17.68
N GLY A 162 -5.63 6.57 -17.18
CA GLY A 162 -6.82 6.28 -18.01
C GLY A 162 -7.02 7.32 -19.11
N ASN A 163 -7.15 6.87 -20.36
CA ASN A 163 -7.34 7.75 -21.54
C ASN A 163 -8.83 7.97 -21.87
N THR A 164 -9.61 6.89 -21.96
CA THR A 164 -11.07 6.92 -22.18
C THR A 164 -11.89 6.64 -20.92
N SER A 165 -11.26 6.01 -19.93
CA SER A 165 -11.80 5.73 -18.60
C SER A 165 -11.15 6.64 -17.56
N PHE A 166 -11.82 6.78 -16.42
CA PHE A 166 -11.37 7.66 -15.35
C PHE A 166 -10.07 7.17 -14.69
N PHE A 167 -9.96 5.87 -14.46
CA PHE A 167 -8.73 5.16 -14.09
C PHE A 167 -8.27 4.23 -15.22
N TYR A 168 -7.04 3.73 -15.14
CA TYR A 168 -6.49 2.75 -16.08
C TYR A 168 -7.41 1.52 -16.20
N ASP A 169 -7.75 1.11 -17.42
CA ASP A 169 -8.68 -0.01 -17.63
C ASP A 169 -8.39 -0.71 -18.96
N THR A 170 -7.39 -1.60 -18.92
CA THR A 170 -7.03 -2.45 -20.06
C THR A 170 -7.21 -3.93 -19.67
N PRO A 171 -7.19 -4.88 -20.63
CA PRO A 171 -7.24 -6.30 -20.31
C PRO A 171 -6.15 -6.75 -19.31
N GLN A 172 -5.00 -6.07 -19.30
CA GLN A 172 -3.85 -6.37 -18.44
C GLN A 172 -3.98 -5.78 -17.03
N ALA A 173 -4.76 -4.71 -16.86
CA ALA A 173 -5.07 -4.14 -15.55
C ALA A 173 -6.40 -3.37 -15.60
N ARG A 174 -7.41 -3.91 -14.93
CA ARG A 174 -8.80 -3.41 -14.96
C ARG A 174 -9.11 -2.54 -13.73
N VAL A 175 -8.32 -1.49 -13.50
CA VAL A 175 -8.38 -0.68 -12.28
C VAL A 175 -9.70 0.08 -12.18
N ASN A 176 -10.14 0.74 -13.24
CA ASN A 176 -11.42 1.45 -13.24
C ASN A 176 -12.59 0.51 -12.98
N THR A 177 -12.59 -0.67 -13.61
CA THR A 177 -13.60 -1.71 -13.38
C THR A 177 -13.61 -2.16 -11.91
N PHE A 178 -12.45 -2.43 -11.32
CA PHE A 178 -12.33 -2.81 -9.91
C PHE A 178 -12.83 -1.71 -8.97
N LEU A 179 -12.35 -0.48 -9.15
CA LEU A 179 -12.72 0.67 -8.32
C LEU A 179 -14.22 0.98 -8.40
N SER A 180 -14.82 0.88 -9.59
CA SER A 180 -16.26 1.06 -9.78
C SER A 180 -17.07 0.04 -8.98
N LYS A 181 -16.65 -1.24 -8.99
CA LYS A 181 -17.26 -2.29 -8.18
C LYS A 181 -17.10 -2.00 -6.68
N ALA A 182 -15.89 -1.65 -6.24
CA ALA A 182 -15.58 -1.40 -4.83
C ALA A 182 -16.36 -0.22 -4.25
N VAL A 183 -16.42 0.90 -4.97
CA VAL A 183 -17.21 2.08 -4.58
C VAL A 183 -18.70 1.76 -4.61
N SER A 184 -19.17 1.02 -5.62
CA SER A 184 -20.59 0.63 -5.70
C SER A 184 -21.01 -0.25 -4.51
N GLU A 185 -20.18 -1.22 -4.13
CA GLU A 185 -20.47 -2.17 -3.06
C GLU A 185 -20.32 -1.54 -1.67
N TYR A 186 -19.19 -0.88 -1.41
CA TYR A 186 -18.77 -0.48 -0.06
C TYR A 186 -18.96 1.01 0.24
N LYS A 187 -19.34 1.82 -0.76
CA LYS A 187 -19.64 3.25 -0.62
C LYS A 187 -18.52 3.98 0.12
N MET A 188 -18.86 4.76 1.14
CA MET A 188 -17.95 5.56 1.97
C MET A 188 -16.94 4.74 2.77
N ARG A 189 -17.13 3.42 2.88
CA ARG A 189 -16.17 2.55 3.57
C ARG A 189 -14.95 2.27 2.70
N TYR A 190 -15.09 2.34 1.38
CA TYR A 190 -13.96 2.23 0.46
C TYR A 190 -13.21 3.55 0.40
N VAL A 191 -11.91 3.50 0.66
CA VAL A 191 -11.00 4.64 0.57
C VAL A 191 -10.06 4.42 -0.60
N PHE A 192 -9.88 5.44 -1.44
CA PHE A 192 -8.86 5.41 -2.48
C PHE A 192 -7.47 5.61 -1.87
N THR A 193 -6.54 4.70 -2.20
CA THR A 193 -5.15 4.81 -1.75
C THR A 193 -4.22 4.69 -2.95
N PHE A 194 -3.34 5.68 -3.09
CA PHE A 194 -2.36 5.74 -4.17
C PHE A 194 -0.95 5.88 -3.62
N ASN A 195 0.01 5.17 -4.22
CA ASN A 195 1.43 5.41 -4.02
C ASN A 195 1.89 6.44 -5.06
N PHE A 196 2.38 7.59 -4.58
CA PHE A 196 2.98 8.62 -5.41
C PHE A 196 4.50 8.61 -5.20
N TYR A 197 5.24 8.55 -6.29
CA TYR A 197 6.69 8.50 -6.29
C TYR A 197 7.24 9.54 -7.25
N PRO A 198 7.46 10.79 -6.78
CA PRO A 198 8.04 11.85 -7.61
C PRO A 198 9.33 11.42 -8.31
N TYR A 199 10.17 10.62 -7.65
CA TYR A 199 11.44 10.16 -8.22
C TYR A 199 11.31 9.23 -9.45
N PHE A 200 10.10 8.70 -9.73
CA PHE A 200 9.81 7.93 -10.94
C PHE A 200 9.22 8.80 -12.07
N ASP A 201 9.08 10.11 -11.88
CA ASP A 201 8.59 11.00 -12.92
C ASP A 201 9.61 11.04 -14.09
N PRO A 202 9.20 10.63 -15.31
CA PRO A 202 10.10 10.58 -16.46
C PRO A 202 10.52 11.96 -16.98
N HIS A 203 9.96 13.04 -16.43
CA HIS A 203 10.31 14.43 -16.75
C HIS A 203 11.34 15.03 -15.79
N LEU A 204 11.90 14.23 -14.87
CA LEU A 204 13.03 14.67 -14.05
C LEU A 204 14.32 14.54 -14.84
N ASP A 205 14.87 15.69 -15.23
CA ASP A 205 16.11 15.80 -16.00
C ASP A 205 17.30 16.22 -15.12
N MET A 206 18.50 16.01 -15.64
CA MET A 206 19.74 16.60 -15.11
C MET A 206 19.74 18.10 -15.40
N ASP A 207 20.44 18.89 -14.57
CA ASP A 207 20.59 20.32 -14.81
C ASP A 207 21.40 20.54 -16.13
N ASP A 208 21.05 21.58 -16.88
CA ASP A 208 21.68 21.90 -18.17
C ASP A 208 23.21 21.92 -18.08
N HIS A 209 23.87 21.20 -19.00
CA HIS A 209 25.32 21.08 -19.08
C HIS A 209 26.00 20.43 -17.86
N THR A 210 25.27 19.60 -17.11
CA THR A 210 25.83 18.81 -15.99
C THR A 210 25.65 17.32 -16.23
N GLU A 211 26.52 16.50 -15.61
CA GLU A 211 26.43 15.04 -15.65
C GLU A 211 26.05 14.44 -14.28
N ASP A 212 25.99 15.27 -13.24
CA ASP A 212 25.81 14.83 -11.84
C ASP A 212 24.91 15.75 -11.00
N GLN A 213 24.36 16.84 -11.57
CA GLN A 213 23.47 17.76 -10.86
C GLN A 213 22.02 17.58 -11.33
N CYS A 214 21.08 17.65 -10.40
CA CYS A 214 19.64 17.58 -10.67
C CYS A 214 18.87 18.52 -9.73
N THR A 215 19.43 19.69 -9.47
CA THR A 215 18.94 20.68 -8.50
C THR A 215 17.51 21.09 -8.80
N GLY A 216 17.17 21.33 -10.08
CA GLY A 216 15.81 21.70 -10.48
C GLY A 216 14.80 20.58 -10.23
N SER A 217 15.14 19.37 -10.67
CA SER A 217 14.34 18.16 -10.47
C SER A 217 14.14 17.81 -8.99
N LEU A 218 15.19 17.95 -8.17
CA LEU A 218 15.12 17.78 -6.72
C LEU A 218 14.24 18.86 -6.08
N ALA A 219 14.40 20.12 -6.46
CA ALA A 219 13.58 21.20 -5.92
C ALA A 219 12.09 20.97 -6.20
N TYR A 220 11.73 20.58 -7.43
CA TYR A 220 10.36 20.26 -7.82
C TYR A 220 9.80 19.02 -7.11
N SER A 221 10.62 17.99 -6.91
CA SER A 221 10.19 16.72 -6.31
C SER A 221 10.09 16.76 -4.79
N LEU A 222 10.89 17.60 -4.12
CA LEU A 222 11.00 17.65 -2.66
C LEU A 222 10.16 18.76 -2.02
N CYS A 223 9.58 19.66 -2.81
CA CYS A 223 8.77 20.77 -2.30
C CYS A 223 7.29 20.40 -2.05
N TRP A 224 6.59 21.26 -1.31
CA TRP A 224 5.18 21.06 -0.88
C TRP A 224 4.22 22.16 -1.36
N GLU A 225 4.70 23.07 -2.21
CA GLU A 225 3.89 24.11 -2.83
C GLU A 225 2.95 23.54 -3.90
N PRO A 226 1.86 24.24 -4.29
CA PRO A 226 0.88 23.71 -5.24
C PRO A 226 1.41 23.29 -6.61
N ASN A 227 2.55 23.84 -7.04
CA ASN A 227 3.24 23.53 -8.30
C ASN A 227 4.39 22.52 -8.15
N CYS A 228 4.45 21.82 -7.01
CA CYS A 228 5.40 20.74 -6.77
C CYS A 228 4.82 19.40 -7.23
N ASN A 229 5.69 18.44 -7.55
CA ASN A 229 5.28 17.17 -8.15
C ASN A 229 4.16 16.46 -7.39
N LEU A 230 4.36 16.24 -6.08
CA LEU A 230 3.42 15.48 -5.26
C LEU A 230 2.08 16.22 -5.05
N PRO A 231 2.04 17.50 -4.62
CA PRO A 231 0.81 18.28 -4.58
C PRO A 231 0.05 18.33 -5.90
N GLU A 232 0.74 18.56 -7.03
CA GLU A 232 0.13 18.64 -8.35
C GLU A 232 -0.49 17.29 -8.76
N THR A 233 0.28 16.20 -8.66
CA THR A 233 -0.20 14.86 -8.99
C THR A 233 -1.38 14.45 -8.09
N THR A 234 -1.32 14.80 -6.81
CA THR A 234 -2.44 14.56 -5.87
C THR A 234 -3.67 15.38 -6.25
N ALA A 235 -3.51 16.64 -6.67
CA ALA A 235 -4.61 17.47 -7.13
C ALA A 235 -5.26 16.91 -8.40
N VAL A 236 -4.47 16.35 -9.32
CA VAL A 236 -4.98 15.63 -10.50
C VAL A 236 -5.75 14.38 -10.08
N ALA A 237 -5.18 13.56 -9.18
CA ALA A 237 -5.84 12.37 -8.67
C ALA A 237 -7.18 12.69 -8.00
N ARG A 238 -7.29 13.81 -7.29
CA ARG A 238 -8.54 14.27 -6.64
C ARG A 238 -9.63 14.76 -7.58
N LYS A 239 -9.27 15.13 -8.82
CA LYS A 239 -10.23 15.50 -9.87
C LYS A 239 -10.77 14.27 -10.61
N LYS A 240 -10.12 13.12 -10.37
CA LYS A 240 -10.70 11.82 -10.69
C LYS A 240 -11.58 11.42 -9.51
#